data_AF-A0A9D7W4F9-F1
#
_entry.id   AF-A0A9D7W4F9-F1
#
_cell.length_a   1.000
_cell.length_b   1.000
_cell.length_c   1.000
_cell.angle_alpha   90.00
_cell.angle_beta   90.00
_cell.angle_gamma   90.00
#
_symmetry.space_group_name_H-M   'P 1'
#
loop_
_entity.id
_entity.type
_entity.pdbx_description
1 polymer ?
#
loop_
_entity_poly.entity_id
_entity_poly.type
_entity_poly.pdbx_seq_one_letter_code
_entity_poly.pdbx_strand_id
1 'polypeptide(L)'
;MDHAAPRPSKVNLSRQLLQRELTLHQRSEAETLLMDFARAQMTRHYWGEFAGSLQDLGLSSGAQLVATVDRDAVRTRLWIEPHHGTEAYLAEVERLGGRLRMRYCRGHRDGAGQADGGRCPDGWQRIQLN
;
A
#
# COMPACT_ATOMS: atom_id res chain seq x y z
N MET A 1 42.28 -16.60 17.23
CA MET A 1 41.75 -15.23 17.29
C MET A 1 40.24 -15.35 17.11
N ASP A 2 39.50 -15.49 18.21
CA ASP A 2 38.04 -15.65 18.19
C ASP A 2 37.39 -14.30 18.49
N HIS A 3 36.82 -13.67 17.47
CA HIS A 3 35.97 -12.49 17.65
C HIS A 3 34.57 -12.94 18.08
N ALA A 4 34.35 -13.04 19.40
CA ALA A 4 33.02 -13.16 19.95
C ALA A 4 32.24 -11.86 19.70
N ALA A 5 31.25 -11.91 18.80
CA ALA A 5 30.36 -10.80 18.53
C ALA A 5 29.66 -10.33 19.84
N PRO A 6 29.54 -9.02 20.10
CA PRO A 6 28.93 -8.53 21.32
C PRO A 6 27.46 -8.95 21.40
N ARG A 7 27.07 -9.59 22.52
CA ARG A 7 25.67 -9.94 22.78
C ARG A 7 24.86 -8.64 22.92
N PRO A 8 23.74 -8.48 22.19
CA PRO A 8 22.90 -7.30 22.32
C PRO A 8 22.33 -7.21 23.74
N SER A 9 22.40 -6.01 24.35
CA SER A 9 21.79 -5.75 25.65
C SER A 9 20.25 -5.91 25.55
N LYS A 10 19.61 -6.32 26.66
CA LYS A 10 18.15 -6.54 26.70
C LYS A 10 17.35 -5.32 26.20
N VAL A 11 17.81 -4.10 26.48
CA VAL A 11 17.18 -2.84 26.04
C VAL A 11 17.25 -2.68 24.51
N ASN A 12 18.37 -3.08 23.88
CA ASN A 12 18.50 -3.04 22.43
C ASN A 12 17.58 -4.07 21.75
N LEU A 13 17.43 -5.25 22.35
CA LEU A 13 16.50 -6.26 21.85
C LEU A 13 15.04 -5.79 21.95
N SER A 14 14.62 -5.22 23.08
CA SER A 14 13.27 -4.69 23.25
C SER A 14 12.94 -3.59 22.23
N ARG A 15 13.88 -2.68 21.95
CA ARG A 15 13.70 -1.65 20.91
C ARG A 15 13.57 -2.25 19.51
N GLN A 16 14.39 -3.24 19.18
CA GLN A 16 14.32 -3.92 17.88
C GLN A 16 12.99 -4.67 17.69
N LEU A 17 12.48 -5.30 18.75
CA LEU A 17 11.18 -5.99 18.71
C LEU A 17 10.03 -4.99 18.52
N LEU A 18 10.02 -3.90 19.30
CA LEU A 18 9.01 -2.86 19.16
C LEU A 18 8.99 -2.26 17.75
N GLN A 19 10.16 -1.98 17.17
CA GLN A 19 10.26 -1.45 15.82
C GLN A 19 9.70 -2.43 14.77
N ARG A 20 9.96 -3.73 14.95
CA ARG A 20 9.40 -4.78 14.07
C ARG A 20 7.89 -4.84 14.19
N GLU A 21 7.36 -4.79 15.41
CA GLU A 21 5.92 -4.82 15.67
C GLU A 21 5.21 -3.62 15.03
N LEU A 22 5.74 -2.41 15.20
CA LEU A 22 5.21 -1.20 14.55
C LEU A 22 5.20 -1.33 13.02
N THR A 23 6.28 -1.85 12.44
CA THR A 23 6.39 -2.04 10.99
C THR A 23 5.36 -3.07 10.49
N LEU A 24 5.19 -4.18 11.21
CA LEU A 24 4.22 -5.22 10.87
C LEU A 24 2.78 -4.71 11.00
N HIS A 25 2.51 -3.90 12.02
CA HIS A 25 1.20 -3.30 12.23
C HIS A 25 0.85 -2.35 11.09
N GLN A 26 1.74 -1.42 10.72
CA GLN A 26 1.51 -0.50 9.61
C GLN A 26 1.35 -1.22 8.27
N ARG A 27 2.09 -2.31 8.04
CA ARG A 27 1.89 -3.16 6.85
C ARG A 27 0.47 -3.72 6.81
N SER A 28 -0.01 -4.27 7.91
CA SER A 28 -1.36 -4.83 8.02
C SER A 28 -2.44 -3.77 7.75
N GLU A 29 -2.28 -2.58 8.33
CA GLU A 29 -3.20 -1.45 8.08
C GLU A 29 -3.18 -1.01 6.61
N ALA A 30 -2.00 -0.91 6.00
CA ALA A 30 -1.87 -0.56 4.58
C ALA A 30 -2.55 -1.60 3.68
N GLU A 31 -2.28 -2.89 3.89
CA GLU A 31 -2.89 -3.98 3.12
C GLU A 31 -4.43 -4.00 3.27
N THR A 32 -4.95 -3.71 4.46
CA THR A 32 -6.40 -3.58 4.70
C THR A 32 -6.97 -2.41 3.89
N LEU A 33 -6.34 -1.23 3.96
CA LEU A 33 -6.78 -0.04 3.24
C LEU A 33 -6.74 -0.23 1.72
N LEU A 34 -5.73 -0.94 1.19
CA LEU A 34 -5.67 -1.30 -0.24
C LEU A 34 -6.89 -2.11 -0.67
N MET A 35 -7.26 -3.12 0.13
CA MET A 35 -8.39 -4.01 -0.16
C MET A 35 -9.72 -3.25 -0.12
N ASP A 36 -9.93 -2.46 0.93
CA ASP A 36 -11.15 -1.69 1.12
C ASP A 36 -11.32 -0.65 0.01
N PHE A 37 -10.24 0.03 -0.37
CA PHE A 37 -10.24 0.95 -1.50
C PHE A 37 -10.66 0.26 -2.81
N ALA A 38 -10.03 -0.86 -3.15
CA ALA A 38 -10.34 -1.56 -4.40
C ALA A 38 -11.81 -2.05 -4.42
N ARG A 39 -12.29 -2.62 -3.31
CA ARG A 39 -13.68 -3.06 -3.17
C ARG A 39 -14.65 -1.89 -3.31
N ALA A 40 -14.41 -0.79 -2.59
CA ALA A 40 -15.27 0.40 -2.62
C ALA A 40 -15.31 1.02 -4.03
N GLN A 41 -14.18 1.08 -4.74
CA GLN A 41 -14.12 1.56 -6.12
C GLN A 41 -14.89 0.64 -7.08
N MET A 42 -14.79 -0.68 -6.91
CA MET A 42 -15.57 -1.64 -7.71
C MET A 42 -17.08 -1.48 -7.49
N THR A 43 -17.52 -1.22 -6.26
CA THR A 43 -18.92 -0.96 -5.94
C THR A 43 -19.38 0.42 -6.44
N ARG A 44 -18.53 1.45 -6.34
CA ARG A 44 -18.86 2.81 -6.81
C ARG A 44 -18.89 2.90 -8.34
N HIS A 45 -18.21 2.01 -9.04
CA HIS A 45 -18.21 1.99 -10.51
C HIS A 45 -19.63 1.89 -11.13
N TYR A 46 -20.61 1.28 -10.44
CA TYR A 46 -22.01 1.28 -10.89
C TYR A 46 -22.61 2.69 -11.07
N TRP A 47 -21.96 3.72 -10.51
CA TRP A 47 -22.34 5.13 -10.59
C TRP A 47 -21.58 5.92 -11.68
N GLY A 48 -20.84 5.23 -12.55
CA GLY A 48 -20.25 5.79 -13.78
C GLY A 48 -18.78 6.17 -13.68
N GLU A 49 -18.29 6.61 -12.51
CA GLU A 49 -16.91 7.10 -12.32
C GLU A 49 -16.23 6.56 -11.05
N PHE A 50 -14.90 6.50 -11.07
CA PHE A 50 -14.09 6.24 -9.88
C PHE A 50 -14.11 7.42 -8.90
N ALA A 51 -14.05 7.15 -7.60
CA ALA A 51 -13.86 8.17 -6.58
C ALA A 51 -12.50 8.84 -6.70
N GLY A 52 -12.47 10.15 -6.43
CA GLY A 52 -11.24 10.95 -6.41
C GLY A 52 -10.55 10.98 -5.06
N SER A 53 -11.20 10.51 -4.00
CA SER A 53 -10.66 10.55 -2.63
C SER A 53 -11.11 9.35 -1.80
N LEU A 54 -10.41 9.11 -0.68
CA LEU A 54 -10.86 8.12 0.31
C LEU A 54 -12.16 8.56 0.98
N GLN A 55 -12.36 9.86 1.20
CA GLN A 55 -13.58 10.37 1.84
C GLN A 55 -14.83 10.09 1.01
N ASP A 56 -14.75 10.21 -0.32
CA ASP A 56 -15.84 9.85 -1.25
C ASP A 56 -16.24 8.37 -1.19
N LEU A 57 -15.35 7.53 -0.68
CA LEU A 57 -15.55 6.10 -0.47
C LEU A 57 -15.95 5.76 0.99
N GLY A 58 -16.03 6.76 1.87
CA GLY A 58 -16.23 6.56 3.31
C GLY A 58 -15.03 5.91 4.01
N LEU A 59 -13.84 5.99 3.41
CA LEU A 59 -12.60 5.44 3.93
C LEU A 59 -11.72 6.54 4.53
N SER A 60 -10.79 6.14 5.40
CA SER A 60 -9.77 7.02 5.94
C SER A 60 -8.44 6.26 6.05
N SER A 61 -7.33 6.96 5.90
CA SER A 61 -6.03 6.41 6.23
C SER A 61 -5.75 6.59 7.72
N GLY A 62 -5.16 5.58 8.35
CA GLY A 62 -4.66 5.73 9.72
C GLY A 62 -3.62 6.85 9.79
N ALA A 63 -3.45 7.46 10.97
CA ALA A 63 -2.52 8.58 11.17
C ALA A 63 -1.05 8.24 10.83
N GLN A 64 -0.72 6.95 10.74
CA GLN A 64 0.59 6.43 10.43
C GLN A 64 0.80 6.11 8.94
N LEU A 65 -0.17 6.43 8.08
CA LEU A 65 -0.12 6.19 6.64
C LEU A 65 -0.35 7.50 5.88
N VAL A 66 0.55 7.81 4.94
CA VAL A 66 0.31 8.84 3.94
C VAL A 66 -0.37 8.18 2.74
N ALA A 67 -1.59 8.60 2.44
CA ALA A 67 -2.41 8.03 1.38
C ALA A 67 -2.73 9.08 0.31
N THR A 68 -2.42 8.76 -0.95
CA THR A 68 -2.71 9.65 -2.09
C THR A 68 -3.53 8.90 -3.12
N VAL A 69 -4.64 9.50 -3.55
CA VAL A 69 -5.49 8.96 -4.62
C VAL A 69 -5.22 9.73 -5.91
N ASP A 70 -4.98 8.98 -6.97
CA ASP A 70 -4.92 9.48 -8.34
C ASP A 70 -6.00 8.80 -9.19
N ARG A 71 -6.57 9.51 -10.16
CA ARG A 71 -7.59 8.94 -11.04
C ARG A 71 -7.55 9.55 -12.44
N ASP A 72 -7.96 8.74 -13.40
CA ASP A 72 -8.32 9.16 -14.74
C ASP A 72 -9.66 8.52 -15.17
N ALA A 73 -10.02 8.65 -16.44
CA ALA A 73 -11.27 8.12 -16.99
C ALA A 73 -11.35 6.58 -16.98
N VAL A 74 -10.22 5.88 -16.97
CA VAL A 74 -10.12 4.42 -17.12
C VAL A 74 -9.52 3.73 -15.91
N ARG A 75 -8.87 4.44 -14.98
CA ARG A 75 -8.23 3.86 -13.80
C ARG A 75 -8.31 4.77 -12.58
N THR A 76 -8.13 4.16 -11.42
CA THR A 76 -7.90 4.84 -10.15
C THR A 76 -6.82 4.11 -9.35
N ARG A 77 -6.01 4.89 -8.65
CA ARG A 77 -4.83 4.43 -7.94
C ARG A 77 -4.84 4.99 -6.53
N LEU A 78 -4.55 4.14 -5.57
CA LEU A 78 -4.24 4.53 -4.20
C LEU A 78 -2.78 4.19 -3.91
N TRP A 79 -2.00 5.21 -3.61
CA TRP A 79 -0.63 5.10 -3.11
C TRP A 79 -0.64 5.19 -1.59
N ILE A 80 0.09 4.30 -0.94
CA ILE A 80 0.26 4.29 0.51
C ILE A 80 1.74 4.25 0.85
N GLU A 81 2.17 5.22 1.64
CA GLU A 81 3.50 5.28 2.24
C GLU A 81 3.37 5.27 3.76
N PRO A 82 3.76 4.18 4.44
CA PRO A 82 3.84 4.16 5.88
C PRO A 82 4.95 5.08 6.41
N HIS A 83 4.76 5.66 7.59
CA HIS A 83 5.79 6.49 8.23
C HIS A 83 7.02 5.67 8.65
N HIS A 84 6.85 4.37 8.93
CA HIS A 84 7.92 3.47 9.31
C HIS A 84 8.15 2.37 8.29
N GLY A 85 9.42 2.00 8.13
CA GLY A 85 9.85 1.03 7.13
C GLY A 85 10.24 1.70 5.81
N THR A 86 10.55 0.85 4.83
CA THR A 86 11.03 1.25 3.50
C THR A 86 10.06 0.85 2.40
N GLU A 87 8.95 0.21 2.77
CA GLU A 87 7.95 -0.29 1.83
C GLU A 87 6.96 0.81 1.48
N ALA A 88 6.42 0.72 0.28
CA ALA A 88 5.24 1.46 -0.15
C ALA A 88 4.33 0.51 -0.92
N TYR A 89 3.06 0.91 -1.01
CA TYR A 89 2.00 0.07 -1.54
C TYR A 89 1.15 0.83 -2.56
N LEU A 90 0.60 0.08 -3.50
CA LEU A 90 -0.27 0.60 -4.56
C LEU A 90 -1.46 -0.34 -4.73
N ALA A 91 -2.66 0.23 -4.76
CA ALA A 91 -3.85 -0.43 -5.30
C ALA A 91 -4.22 0.28 -6.60
N GLU A 92 -4.44 -0.49 -7.66
CA GLU A 92 -4.97 0.01 -8.92
C GLU A 92 -6.27 -0.72 -9.23
N VAL A 93 -7.30 0.04 -9.57
CA VAL A 93 -8.52 -0.46 -10.21
C VAL A 93 -8.61 0.16 -11.59
N GLU A 94 -8.65 -0.69 -12.61
CA GLU A 94 -8.66 -0.28 -14.02
C GLU A 94 -9.85 -0.89 -14.74
N ARG A 95 -10.45 -0.11 -15.63
CA ARG A 95 -11.46 -0.56 -16.58
C ARG A 95 -10.80 -0.89 -17.92
N LEU A 96 -10.75 -2.17 -18.26
CA LEU A 96 -10.21 -2.66 -19.52
C LEU A 96 -11.24 -3.55 -20.23
N GLY A 97 -11.63 -3.18 -21.45
CA GLY A 97 -12.57 -3.96 -22.26
C GLY A 97 -13.93 -4.15 -21.59
N GLY A 98 -14.43 -3.13 -20.90
CA GLY A 98 -15.71 -3.17 -20.17
C GLY A 98 -15.69 -3.98 -18.86
N ARG A 99 -14.54 -4.49 -18.43
CA ARG A 99 -14.37 -5.21 -17.16
C ARG A 99 -13.46 -4.44 -16.22
N LEU A 100 -13.77 -4.51 -14.92
CA LEU A 100 -12.88 -4.02 -13.89
C LEU A 100 -11.81 -5.07 -13.58
N ARG A 101 -10.59 -4.59 -13.37
CA ARG A 101 -9.46 -5.37 -12.89
C ARG A 101 -8.84 -4.65 -11.70
N MET A 102 -8.43 -5.43 -10.71
CA MET A 102 -7.75 -4.95 -9.51
C MET A 102 -6.33 -5.51 -9.45
N ARG A 103 -5.39 -4.67 -9.01
CA ARG A 103 -4.01 -5.05 -8.76
C ARG A 103 -3.52 -4.41 -7.47
N TYR A 104 -2.73 -5.16 -6.73
CA TYR A 104 -1.99 -4.68 -5.58
C TYR A 104 -0.50 -4.86 -5.85
N CYS A 105 0.29 -3.85 -5.49
CA CYS A 105 1.73 -3.88 -5.64
C CYS A 105 2.39 -3.45 -4.33
N ARG A 106 3.57 -4.01 -4.06
CA ARG A 106 4.46 -3.61 -2.97
C ARG A 106 5.86 -3.45 -3.51
N GLY A 107 6.54 -2.41 -3.08
CA GLY A 107 7.95 -2.22 -3.39
C GLY A 107 8.59 -1.21 -2.45
N HIS A 108 9.76 -0.72 -2.82
CA HIS A 108 10.45 0.29 -2.03
C HIS A 108 9.83 1.67 -2.29
N ARG A 109 9.67 2.45 -1.22
CA ARG A 109 9.09 3.81 -1.28
C ARG A 109 9.78 4.77 -2.27
N ASP A 110 11.08 4.61 -2.51
CA ASP A 110 11.83 5.48 -3.43
C ASP A 110 11.43 5.25 -4.91
N GLY A 111 10.69 4.18 -5.21
CA GLY A 111 10.07 3.92 -6.51
C GLY A 111 8.58 4.28 -6.59
N ALA A 112 7.99 4.87 -5.53
CA ALA A 112 6.60 5.31 -5.55
C ALA A 112 6.41 6.44 -6.58
N GLY A 113 5.37 6.34 -7.41
CA GLY A 113 5.03 7.36 -8.42
C GLY A 113 5.31 6.98 -9.88
N GLN A 114 6.06 5.92 -10.18
CA GLN A 114 6.34 5.46 -11.55
C GLN A 114 5.51 4.22 -11.90
N ALA A 115 4.19 4.36 -12.05
CA ALA A 115 3.31 3.25 -12.47
C ALA A 115 2.79 3.44 -13.90
N ASP A 116 3.27 2.61 -14.83
CA ASP A 116 2.62 2.43 -16.12
C ASP A 116 1.26 1.74 -15.95
N GLY A 117 0.32 2.04 -16.85
CA GLY A 117 -0.98 1.35 -16.87
C GLY A 117 -0.82 -0.15 -17.00
N GLY A 118 -1.55 -0.90 -16.18
CA GLY A 118 -1.60 -2.34 -16.31
C GLY A 118 -0.38 -3.10 -15.73
N ARG A 119 0.60 -2.42 -15.11
CA ARG A 119 1.75 -3.06 -14.44
C ARG A 119 2.01 -2.45 -13.05
N CYS A 120 2.75 -3.18 -12.22
CA CYS A 120 3.34 -2.57 -11.02
C CYS A 120 4.51 -1.68 -11.44
N PRO A 121 4.89 -0.68 -10.63
CA PRO A 121 6.13 0.07 -10.83
C PRO A 121 7.37 -0.82 -10.99
N ASP A 122 8.41 -0.29 -11.62
CA ASP A 122 9.65 -1.02 -11.78
C ASP A 122 10.27 -1.38 -10.41
N GLY A 123 10.71 -2.63 -10.27
CA GLY A 123 11.22 -3.16 -9.00
C GLY A 123 10.15 -3.47 -7.96
N TRP A 124 8.87 -3.18 -8.23
CA TRP A 124 7.76 -3.55 -7.35
C TRP A 124 7.19 -4.90 -7.73
N GLN A 125 6.70 -5.62 -6.73
CA GLN A 125 6.11 -6.94 -6.88
C GLN A 125 4.59 -6.85 -6.76
N ARG A 126 3.89 -7.62 -7.59
CA ARG A 126 2.45 -7.83 -7.40
C ARG A 126 2.24 -8.68 -6.15
N ILE A 127 1.38 -8.21 -5.26
CA ILE A 127 0.99 -8.95 -4.06
C ILE A 127 -0.45 -9.47 -4.22
N GLN A 128 -0.74 -10.56 -3.52
CA GLN A 128 -2.10 -11.07 -3.35
C GLN A 128 -2.55 -10.73 -1.93
N LEU A 129 -3.70 -10.07 -1.85
CA LEU A 129 -4.36 -9.73 -0.60
C LEU A 129 -5.64 -10.57 -0.53
N ASN A 130 -5.85 -11.25 0.59
CA ASN A 130 -7.00 -12.13 0.84
C ASN A 130 -8.06 -11.42 1.68
#